data_AF-A0A1V3IF71-F1
#
_entry.id   AF-A0A1V3IF71-F1
#
_cell.length_a   1.000
_cell.length_b   1.000
_cell.length_c   1.000
_cell.angle_alpha   90.00
_cell.angle_beta   90.00
_cell.angle_gamma   90.00
#
_symmetry.space_group_name_H-M   'P 1'
#
loop_
_entity.id
_entity.type
_entity.pdbx_description
1 polymer ?
#
loop_
_entity_poly.entity_id
_entity_poly.type
_entity_poly.pdbx_seq_one_letter_code
_entity_poly.pdbx_strand_id
1 'polypeptide(L)'
;MFNKIFAKLFTKTKIEQKSKGEPLPQDQDVIDLNIELKTEVIANPQKITSPLISENEIIFERQLIKRIENALSEYDFVKKEKIAFLAEELIKDRLKHSKNLLSLDEKRSLNLNTRSKYAREFIECFINVEDFDFDPKFFCRNLKNTEQSILWCLNNIEELKQKGFVKRVELEGKGLWNNKTYDIDKIPPMEKIDYTEEQVLFFVIAKVDY
;
A
#
# COMPACT_ATOMS: atom_id res chain seq x y z
N MET A 1 -24.78 -3.49 1.87
CA MET A 1 -25.02 -3.72 3.31
C MET A 1 -23.69 -3.91 4.04
N PHE A 2 -22.78 -2.91 3.97
CA PHE A 2 -21.38 -3.02 4.41
C PHE A 2 -20.94 -1.85 5.33
N ASN A 3 -21.87 -1.20 6.05
CA ASN A 3 -21.60 -0.02 6.89
C ASN A 3 -21.60 -0.27 8.42
N LYS A 4 -21.59 -1.52 8.89
CA LYS A 4 -21.74 -1.80 10.35
C LYS A 4 -20.54 -2.44 11.07
N ILE A 5 -19.46 -2.78 10.37
CA ILE A 5 -18.31 -3.47 11.01
C ILE A 5 -17.22 -2.50 11.46
N PHE A 6 -17.07 -1.32 10.83
CA PHE A 6 -16.00 -0.37 11.17
C PHE A 6 -16.30 0.62 12.31
N ALA A 7 -17.54 0.70 12.79
CA ALA A 7 -17.95 1.71 13.79
C ALA A 7 -17.71 1.31 15.26
N LYS A 8 -17.23 0.09 15.55
CA LYS A 8 -17.04 -0.40 16.94
C LYS A 8 -15.60 -0.34 17.47
N LEU A 9 -14.62 0.08 16.66
CA LEU A 9 -13.20 0.06 17.04
C LEU A 9 -12.62 1.43 17.44
N PHE A 10 -13.39 2.52 17.36
CA PHE A 10 -12.92 3.86 17.71
C PHE A 10 -13.95 4.68 18.48
N THR A 11 -14.35 4.23 19.66
CA THR A 11 -14.92 5.13 20.67
C THR A 11 -13.81 5.56 21.62
N LYS A 12 -13.31 6.77 21.35
CA LYS A 12 -12.44 7.57 22.23
C LYS A 12 -13.10 7.73 23.60
N THR A 13 -12.51 7.17 24.64
CA THR A 13 -12.82 7.58 26.02
C THR A 13 -11.97 8.80 26.35
N LYS A 14 -12.59 9.97 26.17
CA LYS A 14 -12.10 11.27 26.61
C LYS A 14 -12.29 11.34 28.13
N ILE A 15 -11.21 11.37 28.89
CA ILE A 15 -11.25 11.58 30.34
C ILE A 15 -11.43 13.10 30.56
N GLU A 16 -12.59 13.51 31.06
CA GLU A 16 -12.84 14.85 31.59
C GLU A 16 -12.97 14.77 33.12
N GLN A 17 -12.17 15.58 33.81
CA GLN A 17 -12.26 15.85 35.25
C GLN A 17 -13.17 17.05 35.51
N LYS A 18 -14.10 16.94 36.48
CA LYS A 18 -14.65 17.98 37.39
C LYS A 18 -15.88 17.38 38.12
N SER A 19 -15.87 17.13 39.43
CA SER A 19 -15.96 18.01 40.60
C SER A 19 -17.39 18.23 41.13
N LYS A 20 -17.61 17.76 42.38
CA LYS A 20 -18.57 18.18 43.44
C LYS A 20 -20.05 17.71 43.42
N GLY A 21 -20.47 17.13 44.56
CA GLY A 21 -21.82 17.25 45.15
C GLY A 21 -22.64 15.95 45.30
N GLU A 22 -22.81 15.48 46.54
CA GLU A 22 -23.63 14.34 47.07
C GLU A 22 -25.17 14.40 46.78
N PRO A 23 -26.06 13.44 47.19
CA PRO A 23 -25.88 12.08 47.80
C PRO A 23 -26.76 10.90 47.21
N LEU A 24 -26.32 9.65 47.50
CA LEU A 24 -26.98 8.33 47.84
C LEU A 24 -28.34 7.88 47.21
N PRO A 25 -28.59 6.56 46.94
CA PRO A 25 -28.61 5.44 47.93
C PRO A 25 -27.90 4.13 47.47
N GLN A 26 -27.18 3.43 48.35
CA GLN A 26 -27.62 2.22 49.10
C GLN A 26 -28.28 1.15 48.24
N ASP A 27 -27.52 0.13 47.81
CA ASP A 27 -27.58 -1.23 48.39
C ASP A 27 -26.69 -2.22 47.61
N GLN A 28 -26.26 -3.24 48.34
CA GLN A 28 -25.82 -4.57 47.91
C GLN A 28 -24.34 -4.85 47.63
N ASP A 29 -23.79 -5.53 48.64
CA ASP A 29 -22.92 -6.71 48.56
C ASP A 29 -21.44 -6.50 48.20
N VAL A 30 -20.68 -6.26 49.28
CA VAL A 30 -19.25 -6.53 49.37
C VAL A 30 -19.02 -8.03 49.22
N ILE A 31 -18.58 -8.46 48.04
CA ILE A 31 -17.86 -9.73 47.89
C ILE A 31 -16.37 -9.38 47.78
N ASP A 32 -15.68 -9.63 48.88
CA ASP A 32 -14.25 -9.50 49.07
C ASP A 32 -13.56 -10.62 48.28
N LEU A 33 -13.27 -10.37 46.99
CA LEU A 33 -12.43 -11.24 46.17
C LEU A 33 -10.97 -10.82 46.35
N ASN A 34 -10.35 -11.35 47.40
CA ASN A 34 -8.91 -11.40 47.58
C ASN A 34 -8.28 -12.16 46.39
N ILE A 35 -7.96 -11.44 45.32
CA ILE A 35 -7.12 -11.93 44.23
C ILE A 35 -5.69 -11.52 44.58
N GLU A 36 -4.91 -12.46 45.12
CA GLU A 36 -3.46 -12.33 45.17
C GLU A 36 -2.94 -12.28 43.73
N LEU A 37 -2.77 -11.04 43.22
CA LEU A 37 -2.07 -10.77 41.98
C LEU A 37 -0.62 -11.21 42.16
N LYS A 38 -0.29 -12.37 41.58
CA LYS A 38 1.09 -12.85 41.43
C LYS A 38 1.93 -11.70 40.88
N THR A 39 2.96 -11.36 41.64
CA THR A 39 4.00 -10.36 41.35
C THR A 39 4.31 -10.30 39.86
N GLU A 40 4.16 -9.10 39.30
CA GLU A 40 4.56 -8.78 37.94
C GLU A 40 6.01 -9.24 37.73
N VAL A 41 6.20 -10.14 36.76
CA VAL A 41 7.54 -10.35 36.20
C VAL A 41 7.87 -9.05 35.51
N ILE A 42 8.69 -8.21 36.14
CA ILE A 42 9.38 -7.09 35.49
C ILE A 42 10.35 -7.74 34.51
N ALA A 43 9.82 -8.12 33.34
CA ALA A 43 10.61 -8.43 32.18
C ALA A 43 11.26 -7.11 31.78
N ASN A 44 12.52 -6.93 32.19
CA ASN A 44 13.39 -5.92 31.58
C ASN A 44 13.20 -6.02 30.07
N PRO A 45 12.74 -4.96 29.36
CA PRO A 45 12.72 -5.01 27.92
C PRO A 45 14.18 -5.07 27.48
N GLN A 46 14.64 -6.27 27.12
CA GLN A 46 15.79 -6.40 26.26
C GLN A 46 15.45 -5.52 25.06
N LYS A 47 16.26 -4.48 24.81
CA LYS A 47 16.24 -3.76 23.54
C LYS A 47 16.62 -4.78 22.46
N ILE A 48 15.62 -5.52 21.99
CA ILE A 48 15.69 -6.17 20.70
C ILE A 48 15.67 -4.99 19.73
N THR A 49 16.85 -4.54 19.33
CA THR A 49 17.00 -3.69 18.15
C THR A 49 16.64 -4.55 16.94
N SER A 50 15.36 -4.85 16.79
CA SER A 50 14.81 -5.29 15.52
C SER A 50 15.20 -4.25 14.49
N PRO A 51 15.67 -4.63 13.29
CA PRO A 51 15.88 -3.66 12.23
C PRO A 51 14.57 -2.88 12.01
N LEU A 52 14.69 -1.58 11.75
CA LEU A 52 13.55 -0.67 11.49
C LEU A 52 12.68 -1.13 10.31
N ILE A 53 13.18 -2.09 9.52
CA ILE A 53 12.55 -2.68 8.33
C ILE A 53 12.81 -4.19 8.39
N SER A 54 11.78 -5.00 8.20
CA SER A 54 11.89 -6.46 8.15
C SER A 54 12.60 -6.95 6.88
N GLU A 55 13.26 -8.11 6.94
CA GLU A 55 13.89 -8.71 5.75
C GLU A 55 12.88 -8.92 4.60
N ASN A 56 11.64 -9.26 4.95
CA ASN A 56 10.54 -9.43 4.00
C ASN A 56 10.18 -8.12 3.29
N GLU A 57 10.18 -6.99 3.99
CA GLU A 57 9.94 -5.68 3.38
C GLU A 57 11.08 -5.30 2.42
N ILE A 58 12.34 -5.59 2.78
CA ILE A 58 13.48 -5.34 1.89
C ILE A 58 13.38 -6.19 0.61
N ILE A 59 12.99 -7.46 0.75
CA ILE A 59 12.79 -8.36 -0.40
C ILE A 59 11.64 -7.85 -1.27
N PHE A 60 10.52 -7.46 -0.66
CA PHE A 60 9.37 -6.91 -1.35
C PHE A 60 9.72 -5.65 -2.15
N GLU A 61 10.40 -4.69 -1.54
CA GLU A 61 10.84 -3.45 -2.21
C GLU A 61 11.74 -3.76 -3.41
N ARG A 62 12.71 -4.67 -3.26
CA ARG A 62 13.61 -5.07 -4.35
C ARG A 62 12.86 -5.73 -5.50
N GLN A 63 11.90 -6.59 -5.20
CA GLN A 63 11.05 -7.23 -6.21
C GLN A 63 10.19 -6.18 -6.91
N LEU A 64 9.61 -5.23 -6.17
CA LEU A 64 8.76 -4.19 -6.71
C LEU A 64 9.53 -3.23 -7.63
N ILE A 65 10.75 -2.83 -7.25
CA ILE A 65 11.63 -2.01 -8.10
C ILE A 65 11.86 -2.72 -9.44
N LYS A 66 12.26 -4.00 -9.42
CA LYS A 66 12.49 -4.78 -10.66
C LYS A 66 11.24 -4.87 -11.53
N ARG A 67 10.06 -5.06 -10.93
CA ARG A 67 8.79 -5.08 -11.68
C ARG A 67 8.52 -3.75 -12.36
N ILE A 68 8.71 -2.64 -11.64
CA ILE A 68 8.56 -1.29 -12.18
C ILE A 68 9.58 -1.01 -13.28
N GLU A 69 10.84 -1.43 -13.12
CA GLU A 69 11.87 -1.29 -14.17
C GLU A 69 11.46 -2.01 -15.45
N ASN A 70 10.99 -3.26 -15.33
CA ASN A 70 10.50 -4.03 -16.47
C ASN A 70 9.32 -3.34 -17.14
N ALA A 71 8.32 -2.89 -16.38
CA ALA A 71 7.15 -2.19 -16.91
C ALA A 71 7.53 -0.87 -17.62
N LEU A 72 8.42 -0.07 -17.02
CA LEU A 72 8.93 1.17 -17.64
C LEU A 72 9.69 0.90 -18.94
N SER A 73 10.39 -0.23 -19.04
CA SER A 73 11.19 -0.58 -20.22
C SER A 73 10.35 -0.75 -21.49
N GLU A 74 9.05 -1.01 -21.35
CA GLU A 74 8.12 -1.20 -22.46
C GLU A 74 7.66 0.12 -23.10
N TYR A 75 7.90 1.26 -22.45
CA TYR A 75 7.46 2.57 -22.92
C TYR A 75 8.60 3.35 -23.58
N ASP A 76 8.38 3.81 -24.81
CA ASP A 76 9.39 4.53 -25.59
C ASP A 76 9.55 5.99 -25.14
N PHE A 77 8.52 6.56 -24.51
CA PHE A 77 8.59 7.89 -23.93
C PHE A 77 9.37 7.94 -22.60
N VAL A 78 9.83 6.81 -22.07
CA VAL A 78 10.68 6.72 -20.88
C VAL A 78 12.14 6.54 -21.31
N LYS A 79 13.02 7.42 -20.84
CA LYS A 79 14.46 7.32 -21.12
C LYS A 79 15.05 6.08 -20.47
N LYS A 80 15.62 5.19 -21.28
CA LYS A 80 16.09 3.87 -20.82
C LYS A 80 17.18 3.98 -19.75
N GLU A 81 18.07 4.97 -19.88
CA GLU A 81 19.13 5.27 -18.91
C GLU A 81 18.62 5.85 -17.58
N LYS A 82 17.36 6.30 -17.52
CA LYS A 82 16.72 6.83 -16.31
C LYS A 82 15.75 5.85 -15.64
N ILE A 83 15.51 4.66 -16.21
CA ILE A 83 14.55 3.68 -15.70
C ILE A 83 14.84 3.30 -14.26
N ALA A 84 16.09 2.89 -13.95
CA ALA A 84 16.46 2.48 -12.60
C ALA A 84 16.25 3.62 -11.58
N PHE A 85 16.64 4.84 -11.96
CA PHE A 85 16.40 6.03 -11.14
C PHE A 85 14.91 6.26 -10.88
N LEU A 86 14.09 6.27 -11.93
CA LEU A 86 12.65 6.49 -11.81
C LEU A 86 12.00 5.40 -10.95
N ALA A 87 12.33 4.13 -11.17
CA ALA A 87 11.80 3.01 -10.40
C ALA A 87 12.13 3.13 -8.90
N GLU A 88 13.38 3.47 -8.56
CA GLU A 88 13.75 3.70 -7.16
C GLU A 88 13.00 4.90 -6.55
N GLU A 89 12.82 5.98 -7.32
CA GLU A 89 12.11 7.17 -6.86
C GLU A 89 10.63 6.92 -6.61
N LEU A 90 9.97 6.08 -7.42
CA LEU A 90 8.57 5.72 -7.16
C LEU A 90 8.39 4.99 -5.83
N ILE A 91 9.38 4.21 -5.39
CA ILE A 91 9.30 3.47 -4.13
C ILE A 91 9.75 4.31 -2.95
N LYS A 92 10.92 4.96 -3.06
CA LYS A 92 11.55 5.68 -1.94
C LYS A 92 11.06 7.12 -1.78
N ASP A 93 10.35 7.66 -2.79
CA ASP A 93 9.73 8.99 -2.77
C ASP A 93 10.70 10.13 -2.40
N ARG A 94 11.97 10.03 -2.85
CA ARG A 94 13.03 10.99 -2.43
C ARG A 94 12.81 12.37 -3.05
N LEU A 95 12.23 12.42 -4.25
CA LEU A 95 11.88 13.68 -4.93
C LEU A 95 10.74 14.47 -4.27
N LYS A 96 10.00 13.91 -3.30
CA LYS A 96 8.94 14.63 -2.56
C LYS A 96 9.42 15.93 -1.92
N HIS A 97 10.67 15.96 -1.50
CA HIS A 97 11.31 17.11 -0.84
C HIS A 97 12.32 17.82 -1.75
N SER A 98 12.29 17.57 -3.07
CA SER A 98 13.17 18.26 -4.01
C SER A 98 12.93 19.77 -3.95
N LYS A 99 14.04 20.52 -3.90
CA LYS A 99 14.06 21.98 -4.02
C LYS A 99 14.14 22.44 -5.47
N ASN A 100 14.57 21.56 -6.38
CA ASN A 100 14.72 21.84 -7.80
C ASN A 100 13.39 21.56 -8.53
N LEU A 101 12.45 22.49 -8.38
CA LEU A 101 11.11 22.39 -8.95
C LEU A 101 10.99 23.21 -10.23
N LEU A 102 10.18 22.72 -11.17
CA LEU A 102 9.79 23.51 -12.34
C LEU A 102 8.96 24.73 -11.93
N SER A 103 9.27 25.86 -12.57
CA SER A 103 8.51 27.10 -12.49
C SER A 103 7.13 26.97 -13.15
N LEU A 104 6.27 27.98 -12.98
CA LEU A 104 4.95 27.99 -13.60
C LEU A 104 5.03 28.02 -15.12
N ASP A 105 5.94 28.80 -15.67
CA ASP A 105 6.07 28.96 -17.13
C ASP A 105 6.66 27.70 -17.78
N GLU A 106 7.61 27.03 -17.12
CA GLU A 106 8.12 25.72 -17.57
C GLU A 106 7.04 24.64 -17.57
N LYS A 107 6.16 24.64 -16.57
CA LYS A 107 5.02 23.71 -16.56
C LYS A 107 4.07 23.98 -17.71
N ARG A 108 3.82 25.25 -18.06
CA ARG A 108 2.97 25.63 -19.20
C ARG A 108 3.59 25.22 -20.52
N SER A 109 4.90 25.43 -20.70
CA SER A 109 5.59 25.06 -21.94
C SER A 109 5.63 23.55 -22.16
N LEU A 110 5.62 22.76 -21.09
CA LEU A 110 5.61 21.29 -21.13
C LEU A 110 4.20 20.69 -21.04
N ASN A 111 3.15 21.49 -21.16
CA ASN A 111 1.76 21.06 -21.04
C ASN A 111 1.44 20.26 -19.72
N LEU A 112 2.16 20.57 -18.64
CA LEU A 112 2.01 19.90 -17.35
C LEU A 112 0.92 20.55 -16.48
N ASN A 113 0.38 19.80 -15.52
CA ASN A 113 -0.56 20.34 -14.55
C ASN A 113 0.07 21.46 -13.70
N THR A 114 -0.34 22.69 -13.93
CA THR A 114 0.21 23.88 -13.27
C THR A 114 0.03 23.91 -11.75
N ARG A 115 -0.90 23.15 -11.18
CA ARG A 115 -1.13 23.05 -9.72
C ARG A 115 -0.21 22.04 -9.04
N SER A 116 0.35 21.10 -9.82
CA SER A 116 1.27 20.08 -9.32
C SER A 116 2.70 20.62 -9.20
N LYS A 117 3.46 20.03 -8.29
CA LYS A 117 4.90 20.26 -8.12
C LYS A 117 5.67 19.20 -8.90
N TYR A 118 6.51 19.58 -9.86
CA TYR A 118 7.38 18.64 -10.56
C TYR A 118 8.83 18.96 -10.23
N ALA A 119 9.56 17.96 -9.74
CA ALA A 119 11.01 18.04 -9.69
C ALA A 119 11.53 17.99 -11.13
N ARG A 120 12.57 18.76 -11.45
CA ARG A 120 13.15 18.76 -12.79
C ARG A 120 13.70 17.38 -13.14
N GLU A 121 14.37 16.74 -12.18
CA GLU A 121 14.94 15.40 -12.32
C GLU A 121 13.88 14.33 -12.61
N PHE A 122 12.65 14.52 -12.12
CA PHE A 122 11.52 13.65 -12.44
C PHE A 122 11.12 13.79 -13.91
N ILE A 123 10.93 15.03 -14.38
CA ILE A 123 10.52 15.30 -15.77
C ILE A 123 11.61 14.87 -16.77
N GLU A 124 12.88 14.99 -16.39
CA GLU A 124 14.00 14.53 -17.19
C GLU A 124 14.00 13.02 -17.49
N CYS A 125 13.22 12.21 -16.77
CA CYS A 125 13.06 10.78 -17.02
C CYS A 125 12.25 10.47 -18.29
N PHE A 126 11.55 11.47 -18.82
CA PHE A 126 10.62 11.33 -19.93
C PHE A 126 11.13 12.05 -21.18
N ILE A 127 10.68 11.60 -22.34
CA ILE A 127 10.97 12.17 -23.67
C ILE A 127 9.69 12.85 -24.18
N ASN A 128 9.83 14.05 -24.74
CA ASN A 128 8.73 14.82 -25.37
C ASN A 128 7.48 14.92 -24.49
N VAL A 129 7.67 15.40 -23.25
CA VAL A 129 6.61 15.47 -22.24
C VAL A 129 5.47 16.42 -22.67
N GLU A 130 5.80 17.43 -23.46
CA GLU A 130 4.87 18.36 -24.07
C GLU A 130 3.81 17.71 -24.95
N ASP A 131 4.12 16.52 -25.51
CA ASP A 131 3.25 15.78 -26.43
C ASP A 131 2.35 14.76 -25.72
N PHE A 132 2.48 14.60 -24.40
CA PHE A 132 1.69 13.63 -23.65
C PHE A 132 0.21 14.05 -23.59
N ASP A 133 -0.68 13.09 -23.79
CA ASP A 133 -2.12 13.20 -23.53
C ASP A 133 -2.47 12.82 -22.07
N PHE A 134 -1.48 12.40 -21.28
CA PHE A 134 -1.59 12.09 -19.86
C PHE A 134 -0.56 12.85 -19.01
N ASP A 135 -0.81 12.94 -17.70
CA ASP A 135 0.15 13.52 -16.76
C ASP A 135 1.22 12.49 -16.34
N PRO A 136 2.53 12.80 -16.38
CA PRO A 136 3.56 11.84 -15.98
C PRO A 136 3.42 11.33 -14.54
N LYS A 137 2.89 12.14 -13.61
CA LYS A 137 2.61 11.68 -12.24
C LYS A 137 1.40 10.76 -12.17
N PHE A 138 0.41 10.98 -13.04
CA PHE A 138 -0.73 10.08 -13.17
C PHE A 138 -0.24 8.70 -13.62
N PHE A 139 0.51 8.65 -14.71
CA PHE A 139 1.17 7.44 -15.20
C PHE A 139 1.98 6.72 -14.11
N CYS A 140 2.88 7.44 -13.44
CA CYS A 140 3.72 6.87 -12.39
C CYS A 140 2.93 6.34 -11.18
N ARG A 141 1.86 7.03 -10.80
CA ARG A 141 0.98 6.58 -9.70
C ARG A 141 0.25 5.30 -10.08
N ASN A 142 -0.30 5.25 -11.30
CA ASN A 142 -0.99 4.08 -11.81
C ASN A 142 -0.04 2.88 -11.86
N LEU A 143 1.16 3.07 -12.44
CA LEU A 143 2.21 2.07 -12.50
C LEU A 143 2.58 1.54 -11.11
N LYS A 144 2.95 2.42 -10.18
CA LYS A 144 3.36 2.04 -8.82
C LYS A 144 2.27 1.23 -8.12
N ASN A 145 1.04 1.74 -8.10
CA ASN A 145 -0.04 1.13 -7.35
C ASN A 145 -0.46 -0.21 -7.96
N THR A 146 -0.50 -0.28 -9.29
CA THR A 146 -0.86 -1.51 -10.01
C THR A 146 0.20 -2.58 -9.76
N GLU A 147 1.48 -2.31 -10.02
CA GLU A 147 2.57 -3.27 -9.81
C GLU A 147 2.71 -3.71 -8.35
N GLN A 148 2.45 -2.81 -7.41
CA GLN A 148 2.43 -3.15 -5.99
C GLN A 148 1.31 -4.14 -5.66
N SER A 149 0.09 -3.90 -6.16
CA SER A 149 -1.04 -4.81 -5.93
C SER A 149 -0.81 -6.18 -6.59
N ILE A 150 -0.19 -6.20 -7.77
CA ILE A 150 0.21 -7.42 -8.46
C ILE A 150 1.19 -8.22 -7.60
N LEU A 151 2.27 -7.59 -7.13
CA LEU A 151 3.28 -8.27 -6.32
C LEU A 151 2.69 -8.82 -5.02
N TRP A 152 1.81 -8.06 -4.35
CA TRP A 152 1.08 -8.57 -3.19
C TRP A 152 0.25 -9.80 -3.52
N CYS A 153 -0.49 -9.79 -4.63
CA CYS A 153 -1.26 -10.96 -5.04
C CYS A 153 -0.38 -12.18 -5.32
N LEU A 154 0.74 -11.99 -6.03
CA LEU A 154 1.67 -13.07 -6.33
C LEU A 154 2.27 -13.68 -5.05
N ASN A 155 2.70 -12.83 -4.11
CA ASN A 155 3.24 -13.28 -2.83
C ASN A 155 2.17 -13.98 -1.97
N ASN A 156 0.94 -13.44 -1.95
CA ASN A 156 -0.19 -14.07 -1.25
C ASN A 156 -0.54 -15.44 -1.83
N ILE A 157 -0.54 -15.59 -3.16
CA ILE A 157 -0.78 -16.89 -3.82
C ILE A 157 0.28 -17.89 -3.40
N GLU A 158 1.55 -17.50 -3.41
CA GLU A 158 2.65 -18.37 -3.02
C GLU A 158 2.54 -18.79 -1.54
N GLU A 159 2.21 -17.86 -0.64
CA GLU A 159 1.97 -18.15 0.77
C GLU A 159 0.78 -19.13 0.96
N LEU A 160 -0.32 -18.91 0.23
CA LEU A 160 -1.49 -19.78 0.28
C LEU A 160 -1.19 -21.20 -0.25
N LYS A 161 -0.36 -21.32 -1.30
CA LYS A 161 0.12 -22.62 -1.80
C LYS A 161 0.96 -23.35 -0.77
N GLN A 162 1.89 -22.65 -0.11
CA GLN A 162 2.74 -23.22 0.94
C GLN A 162 1.93 -23.72 2.15
N LYS A 163 0.82 -23.04 2.47
CA LYS A 163 -0.11 -23.45 3.52
C LYS A 163 -0.89 -24.73 3.19
N GLY A 164 -1.15 -25.01 1.91
CA GLY A 164 -1.70 -26.29 1.41
C GLY A 164 -3.18 -26.59 1.72
N PHE A 165 -3.86 -25.79 2.54
CA PHE A 165 -5.28 -26.00 2.87
C PHE A 165 -6.26 -25.19 2.00
N VAL A 166 -5.77 -24.20 1.24
CA VAL A 166 -6.60 -23.40 0.33
C VAL A 166 -6.51 -23.97 -1.08
N LYS A 167 -7.63 -24.51 -1.57
CA LYS A 167 -7.71 -25.10 -2.92
C LYS A 167 -8.14 -24.09 -3.97
N ARG A 168 -8.95 -23.12 -3.58
CA ARG A 168 -9.57 -22.15 -4.50
C ARG A 168 -9.42 -20.74 -3.98
N VAL A 169 -9.28 -19.80 -4.91
CA VAL A 169 -9.19 -18.37 -4.63
C VAL A 169 -10.15 -17.62 -5.54
N GLU A 170 -10.76 -16.58 -5.01
CA GLU A 170 -11.46 -15.57 -5.80
C GLU A 170 -10.48 -14.44 -6.12
N LEU A 171 -10.43 -14.08 -7.40
CA LEU A 171 -9.57 -13.02 -7.92
C LEU A 171 -10.44 -11.79 -8.18
N GLU A 172 -9.94 -10.62 -7.81
CA GLU A 172 -10.48 -9.32 -8.21
C GLU A 172 -9.41 -8.53 -8.97
N GLY A 173 -9.81 -7.77 -9.99
CA GLY A 173 -8.91 -7.03 -10.86
C GLY A 173 -9.50 -6.79 -12.25
N LYS A 174 -8.66 -6.85 -13.28
CA LYS A 174 -9.07 -6.65 -14.69
C LYS A 174 -9.17 -7.99 -15.44
N GLY A 175 -10.10 -8.03 -16.40
CA GLY A 175 -10.19 -9.11 -17.37
C GLY A 175 -10.43 -10.49 -16.76
N LEU A 176 -9.53 -11.45 -16.99
CA LEU A 176 -9.63 -12.79 -16.38
C LEU A 176 -9.56 -12.80 -14.84
N TRP A 177 -9.07 -11.72 -14.22
CA TRP A 177 -8.98 -11.58 -12.77
C TRP A 177 -10.22 -10.91 -12.14
N ASN A 178 -11.27 -10.58 -12.89
CA ASN A 178 -12.40 -9.82 -12.34
C ASN A 178 -13.52 -10.74 -11.80
N ASN A 179 -13.60 -10.86 -10.46
CA ASN A 179 -14.64 -11.59 -9.71
C ASN A 179 -14.81 -13.04 -10.17
N LYS A 180 -13.68 -13.74 -10.33
CA LYS A 180 -13.65 -15.13 -10.80
C LYS A 180 -12.93 -16.03 -9.80
N THR A 181 -13.48 -17.23 -9.61
CA THR A 181 -12.88 -18.25 -8.74
C THR A 181 -12.05 -19.24 -9.55
N TYR A 182 -10.80 -19.44 -9.14
CA TYR A 182 -9.87 -20.37 -9.76
C TYR A 182 -9.35 -21.38 -8.74
N ASP A 183 -8.94 -22.56 -9.22
CA ASP A 183 -8.03 -23.42 -8.46
C ASP A 183 -6.72 -22.65 -8.26
N ILE A 184 -6.12 -22.73 -7.06
CA ILE A 184 -4.90 -21.98 -6.74
C ILE A 184 -3.72 -22.35 -7.66
N ASP A 185 -3.73 -23.54 -8.23
CA ASP A 185 -2.73 -24.04 -9.18
C ASP A 185 -3.03 -23.70 -10.64
N LYS A 186 -4.20 -23.11 -10.93
CA LYS A 186 -4.66 -22.79 -12.29
C LYS A 186 -5.07 -21.31 -12.42
N ILE A 187 -4.35 -20.43 -11.73
CA ILE A 187 -4.57 -18.99 -11.81
C ILE A 187 -4.11 -18.50 -13.20
N PRO A 188 -4.94 -17.75 -13.94
CA PRO A 188 -4.58 -17.23 -15.25
C PRO A 188 -3.47 -16.17 -15.13
N PRO A 189 -2.65 -15.98 -16.18
CA PRO A 189 -1.71 -14.87 -16.22
C PRO A 189 -2.44 -13.53 -16.10
N MET A 190 -1.76 -12.54 -15.52
CA MET A 190 -2.28 -11.18 -15.47
C MET A 190 -2.22 -10.53 -16.85
N GLU A 191 -3.24 -9.75 -17.18
CA GLU A 191 -3.29 -8.99 -18.42
C GLU A 191 -2.31 -7.81 -18.38
N LYS A 192 -1.83 -7.41 -19.55
CA LYS A 192 -1.02 -6.20 -19.70
C LYS A 192 -1.90 -4.98 -19.41
N ILE A 193 -1.42 -4.10 -18.53
CA ILE A 193 -2.11 -2.87 -18.15
C ILE A 193 -1.43 -1.69 -18.85
N ASP A 194 -2.24 -0.80 -19.41
CA ASP A 194 -1.74 0.50 -19.86
C ASP A 194 -1.82 1.51 -18.71
N TYR A 195 -0.67 1.82 -18.13
CA TYR A 195 -0.58 2.75 -17.00
C TYR A 195 -0.87 4.20 -17.38
N THR A 196 -0.88 4.54 -18.68
CA THR A 196 -1.21 5.88 -19.17
C THR A 196 -2.70 6.17 -19.06
N GLU A 197 -3.55 5.13 -19.09
CA GLU A 197 -5.01 5.26 -19.09
C GLU A 197 -5.61 5.07 -17.69
N GLU A 198 -5.18 4.03 -16.97
CA GLU A 198 -5.88 3.62 -15.76
C GLU A 198 -4.98 3.03 -14.65
N GLN A 199 -5.50 3.11 -13.42
CA GLN A 199 -4.99 2.37 -12.27
C GLN A 199 -5.87 1.14 -12.05
N VAL A 200 -5.25 -0.03 -11.99
CA VAL A 200 -5.94 -1.29 -11.68
C VAL A 200 -5.40 -1.84 -10.36
N LEU A 201 -6.28 -2.27 -9.47
CA LEU A 201 -5.89 -2.96 -8.24
C LEU A 201 -6.30 -4.41 -8.33
N PHE A 202 -5.37 -5.30 -7.97
CA PHE A 202 -5.61 -6.74 -7.90
C PHE A 202 -5.75 -7.21 -6.46
N PHE A 203 -6.64 -8.17 -6.23
CA PHE A 203 -6.83 -8.83 -4.94
C PHE A 203 -6.99 -10.34 -5.10
N VAL A 204 -6.59 -11.07 -4.04
CA VAL A 204 -6.76 -12.52 -3.91
C VAL A 204 -7.50 -12.79 -2.61
N ILE A 205 -8.67 -13.42 -2.72
CA ILE A 205 -9.52 -13.77 -1.59
C ILE A 205 -9.52 -15.30 -1.47
N ALA A 206 -8.90 -15.81 -0.41
CA ALA A 206 -8.90 -17.25 -0.14
C ALA A 206 -10.31 -17.77 0.14
N LYS A 207 -10.69 -18.88 -0.49
CA LYS A 207 -11.90 -19.63 -0.15
C LYS A 207 -11.49 -20.88 0.62
N VAL A 208 -11.97 -20.98 1.86
CA VAL A 208 -11.84 -22.18 2.68
C VAL A 208 -13.20 -22.86 2.62
N ASP A 209 -13.26 -24.03 1.98
CA ASP A 209 -14.45 -24.88 2.00
C ASP A 209 -14.51 -25.50 3.41
N TYR A 210 -15.57 -25.18 4.16
CA TYR A 210 -15.87 -25.75 5.49
C TYR A 210 -16.72 -27.02 5.37
#